data_AF-A0A9W5PDX0-F1
#
_entry.id   AF-A0A9W5PDX0-F1
#
_cell.length_a   1.000
_cell.length_b   1.000
_cell.length_c   1.000
_cell.angle_alpha   90.00
_cell.angle_beta   90.00
_cell.angle_gamma   90.00
#
_symmetry.space_group_name_H-M   'P 1'
#
loop_
_entity.id
_entity.type
_entity.pdbx_description
1 polymer ?
#
loop_
_entity_poly.entity_id
_entity_poly.type
_entity_poly.pdbx_seq_one_letter_code
_entity_poly.pdbx_strand_id
1 'polypeptide(L)' 'MPKGKEHFAEGFKKASVPSIPELIEMAQEMGVTFIGCQMTMDVMGLTKDDFVEGIEVGGAVTFLDFAKDADVSLTF' A
#
# COMPACT_ATOMS: atom_id res chain seq x y z
N MET A 1 -8.84 -11.61 -1.76
CA MET A 1 -8.09 -12.10 -0.57
C MET A 1 -7.44 -13.45 -0.88
N PRO A 2 -6.22 -13.72 -0.38
CA PRO A 2 -5.56 -15.01 -0.58
C PRO A 2 -6.29 -16.16 0.15
N LYS A 3 -6.17 -17.39 -0.38
CA LYS A 3 -6.82 -18.60 0.17
C LYS A 3 -6.42 -18.82 1.63
N GLY A 4 -7.38 -19.13 2.51
CA GLY A 4 -7.14 -19.42 3.93
C GLY A 4 -7.24 -18.20 4.88
N LYS A 5 -7.52 -17.01 4.35
CA LYS A 5 -7.76 -15.80 5.16
C LYS A 5 -9.25 -15.43 5.26
N GLU A 6 -10.17 -16.32 4.87
CA GLU A 6 -11.61 -15.99 4.77
C GLU A 6 -12.20 -15.50 6.11
N HIS A 7 -11.73 -16.02 7.24
CA HIS A 7 -12.18 -15.61 8.57
C HIS A 7 -11.91 -14.13 8.89
N PHE A 8 -10.86 -13.52 8.32
CA PHE A 8 -10.62 -12.09 8.48
C PHE A 8 -11.69 -11.27 7.76
N ALA A 9 -12.16 -11.72 6.59
CA ALA A 9 -13.22 -11.02 5.85
C ALA A 9 -14.53 -10.97 6.66
N GLU A 10 -14.87 -12.06 7.36
CA GLU A 10 -16.02 -12.08 8.26
C GLU A 10 -15.84 -11.15 9.48
N GLY A 11 -14.63 -11.10 10.04
CA GLY A 11 -14.27 -10.19 11.12
C GLY A 11 -14.41 -8.71 10.72
N PHE A 12 -13.86 -8.33 9.57
CA PHE A 12 -13.96 -6.97 9.03
C PHE A 12 -15.42 -6.57 8.78
N LYS A 13 -16.23 -7.46 8.20
CA LYS A 13 -17.67 -7.21 7.99
C LYS A 13 -18.43 -7.03 9.30
N LYS A 14 -18.19 -7.87 10.31
CA LYS A 14 -18.85 -7.76 11.62
C LYS A 14 -18.49 -6.47 12.36
N ALA A 15 -17.25 -6.01 12.22
CA ALA A 15 -16.76 -4.79 12.82
C ALA A 15 -17.08 -3.53 11.97
N SER A 16 -17.84 -3.66 10.89
CA SER A 16 -18.18 -2.57 9.96
C SER A 16 -16.94 -1.82 9.42
N VAL A 17 -15.83 -2.56 9.22
CA VAL A 17 -14.61 -2.00 8.65
C VAL A 17 -14.77 -1.92 7.13
N PRO A 18 -14.37 -0.81 6.48
CA PRO A 18 -14.37 -0.69 5.04
C PRO A 18 -13.53 -1.79 4.38
N SER A 19 -13.88 -2.13 3.14
CA SER A 19 -13.09 -3.04 2.31
C SER A 19 -11.72 -2.46 1.98
N ILE A 20 -10.76 -3.31 1.61
CA ILE A 20 -9.41 -2.85 1.25
C ILE A 20 -9.42 -1.79 0.13
N PRO A 21 -10.21 -1.93 -0.97
CA PRO A 21 -10.29 -0.88 -1.98
C PRO A 21 -10.78 0.46 -1.42
N GLU A 22 -11.84 0.45 -0.58
CA GLU A 22 -12.36 1.68 0.05
C GLU A 22 -11.32 2.32 0.97
N LEU A 23 -10.52 1.53 1.70
CA LEU A 23 -9.44 2.04 2.54
C LEU A 23 -8.33 2.70 1.71
N ILE A 24 -8.02 2.17 0.52
CA ILE A 24 -7.02 2.77 -0.38
C ILE A 24 -7.54 4.11 -0.92
N GLU A 25 -8.80 4.16 -1.37
CA GLU A 25 -9.44 5.40 -1.84
C GLU A 25 -9.44 6.46 -0.74
N MET A 26 -9.86 6.11 0.48
CA MET A 26 -9.81 7.03 1.63
C MET A 26 -8.39 7.53 1.91
N ALA A 27 -7.38 6.67 1.82
CA ALA A 27 -5.99 7.07 2.01
C ALA A 27 -5.52 8.06 0.92
N GLN A 28 -5.92 7.86 -0.33
CA GLN A 28 -5.65 8.81 -1.42
C GLN A 28 -6.36 10.15 -1.17
N GLU A 29 -7.63 10.14 -0.74
CA GLU A 29 -8.37 11.36 -0.38
C GLU A 29 -7.73 12.13 0.79
N MET A 30 -7.09 11.43 1.72
CA MET A 30 -6.32 12.03 2.81
C MET A 30 -4.93 12.54 2.38
N GLY A 31 -4.55 12.38 1.12
CA GLY A 31 -3.27 12.84 0.58
C GLY A 31 -2.08 11.93 0.91
N VAL A 32 -2.33 10.63 1.20
CA VAL A 32 -1.25 9.66 1.40
C VAL A 32 -0.53 9.40 0.07
N THR A 33 0.79 9.56 0.07
CA THR A 33 1.63 9.21 -1.09
C THR A 33 1.92 7.71 -1.10
N PHE A 34 1.58 7.05 -2.21
CA PHE A 34 1.90 5.64 -2.44
C PHE A 34 3.17 5.52 -3.29
N ILE A 35 4.16 4.76 -2.80
CA ILE A 35 5.45 4.58 -3.49
C ILE A 35 5.64 3.10 -3.82
N GLY A 36 5.73 2.79 -5.11
CA GLY A 36 6.16 1.48 -5.62
C GLY A 36 7.68 1.36 -5.61
N CYS A 37 8.21 0.31 -4.98
CA CYS A 37 9.64 0.02 -5.00
C CYS A 37 10.07 -0.45 -6.39
N GLN A 38 10.91 0.34 -7.08
CA GLN A 38 11.36 0.07 -8.45
C GLN A 38 11.96 -1.34 -8.59
N MET A 39 12.88 -1.72 -7.70
CA MET A 39 13.51 -3.04 -7.74
C MET A 39 12.49 -4.17 -7.61
N THR A 40 11.49 -4.02 -6.74
CA THR A 40 10.44 -5.02 -6.56
C THR A 40 9.55 -5.10 -7.80
N MET A 41 9.19 -3.96 -8.39
CA MET A 41 8.43 -3.91 -9.65
C MET A 41 9.18 -4.65 -10.76
N ASP A 42 10.47 -4.38 -10.94
CA ASP A 42 11.31 -5.02 -11.96
C ASP A 42 11.40 -6.55 -11.77
N VAL A 43 11.62 -7.00 -10.52
CA VAL A 43 11.71 -8.44 -10.20
C VAL A 43 10.38 -9.16 -10.42
N MET A 44 9.26 -8.49 -10.13
CA MET A 44 7.92 -9.07 -10.28
C MET A 44 7.33 -8.86 -11.68
N GLY A 45 8.00 -8.10 -12.55
CA GLY A 45 7.51 -7.76 -13.89
C GLY A 45 6.26 -6.86 -13.87
N LEU A 46 6.15 -5.99 -12.87
CA LEU A 46 5.01 -5.08 -12.69
C LEU A 46 5.30 -3.72 -13.31
N THR A 47 4.28 -3.13 -13.90
CA THR A 47 4.28 -1.77 -14.47
C THR A 47 3.44 -0.84 -13.60
N LYS A 48 3.52 0.47 -13.83
CA LYS A 48 2.70 1.42 -13.08
C LYS A 48 1.19 1.18 -13.26
N ASP A 49 0.80 0.67 -14.42
CA ASP A 49 -0.60 0.41 -14.77
C ASP A 49 -1.20 -0.79 -14.00
N ASP A 50 -0.35 -1.60 -13.36
CA ASP A 50 -0.78 -2.70 -12.48
C ASP A 50 -1.16 -2.22 -11.06
N PHE A 51 -0.94 -0.95 -10.74
CA PHE A 51 -1.22 -0.34 -9.44
C PHE A 51 -2.39 0.64 -9.52
N VAL A 52 -2.82 1.12 -8.34
CA VAL A 52 -3.82 2.20 -8.25
C VAL A 52 -3.28 3.49 -8.86
N GLU A 53 -4.18 4.39 -9.29
CA GLU A 53 -3.76 5.67 -9.86
C GLU A 53 -2.97 6.51 -8.84
N GLY A 54 -2.04 7.32 -9.34
CA GLY A 54 -1.27 8.24 -8.50
C GLY A 54 -0.10 7.63 -7.73
N ILE A 55 0.37 6.43 -8.09
CA ILE A 55 1.61 5.91 -7.50
C ILE A 55 2.85 6.65 -7.99
N GLU A 56 3.75 6.93 -7.06
CA GLU A 56 5.13 7.30 -7.34
C GLU A 56 6.01 6.05 -7.38
N VAL A 57 7.14 6.13 -8.04
CA VAL A 57 8.10 5.02 -8.09
C VAL A 57 9.42 5.49 -7.50
N GLY A 58 9.91 4.74 -6.53
CA GLY A 58 11.07 5.09 -5.73
C GLY A 58 12.00 3.91 -5.49
N GLY A 59 13.25 4.22 -5.18
CA GLY A 59 14.24 3.23 -4.77
C GLY A 59 14.44 3.22 -3.25
N ALA A 60 15.41 2.43 -2.78
CA ALA A 60 15.78 2.40 -1.36
C ALA A 60 16.16 3.79 -0.81
N VAL A 61 16.83 4.62 -1.63
CA VAL A 61 17.21 5.99 -1.24
C VAL A 61 15.97 6.88 -1.05
N THR A 62 14.95 6.76 -1.90
CA THR A 62 13.69 7.49 -1.77
C THR A 62 13.01 7.18 -0.44
N PHE A 63 12.96 5.90 -0.06
CA PHE A 63 12.41 5.49 1.24
C PHE A 63 13.24 6.05 2.41
N LEU A 64 14.57 5.92 2.34
CA LEU A 64 15.45 6.44 3.41
C LEU A 64 15.34 7.96 3.57
N ASP A 65 15.16 8.69 2.47
CA ASP A 65 14.99 10.14 2.50
C ASP A 65 13.69 10.56 3.17
N PHE A 66 12.62 9.78 3.01
CA PHE A 66 11.37 10.00 3.74
C PHE A 66 11.47 9.55 5.22
N ALA A 67 12.03 8.36 5.45
CA ALA A 67 12.09 7.75 6.77
C ALA A 67 12.97 8.53 7.74
N LYS A 68 13.98 9.28 7.26
CA LYS A 68 14.85 10.10 8.12
C LYS A 68 14.08 11.22 8.83
N ASP A 69 13.01 11.74 8.20
CA ASP A 69 12.21 12.86 8.69
C ASP A 69 10.89 12.38 9.33
N ALA A 70 10.58 11.08 9.23
CA ALA A 70 9.38 10.49 9.81
C ALA A 70 9.57 10.21 11.31
N ASP A 71 8.61 10.61 12.14
CA ASP A 71 8.61 10.30 13.58
C ASP A 71 8.51 8.78 13.85
N VAL A 72 7.81 8.05 12.97
CA VAL A 72 7.55 6.62 13.11
C VAL A 72 7.67 5.93 11.74
N SER A 73 8.40 4.82 11.71
CA SER A 73 8.45 3.89 10.58
C SER A 73 7.99 2.51 11.03
N LEU A 74 7.01 1.93 10.32
CA LEU A 74 6.44 0.61 10.60
C LEU A 74 6.67 -0.34 9.42
N THR A 75 6.88 -1.62 9.71
CA THR A 75 7.04 -2.69 8.72
C THR A 75 6.03 -3.80 8.97
N PHE A 76 5.31 -4.24 7.93
CA PHE A 76 4.23 -5.23 8.00
C PHE A 76 4.42 -6.40 7.03
#